data_AF-A0A5C8P0Y8-F1
#
_entry.id   AF-A0A5C8P0Y8-F1
#
_cell.length_a   1.000
_cell.length_b   1.000
_cell.length_c   1.000
_cell.angle_alpha   90.00
_cell.angle_beta   90.00
_cell.angle_gamma   90.00
#
_symmetry.space_group_name_H-M   'P 1'
#
loop_
_entity.id
_entity.type
_entity.pdbx_description
1 polymer ?
#
loop_
_entity_poly.entity_id
_entity_poly.type
_entity_poly.pdbx_seq_one_letter_code
_entity_poly.pdbx_strand_id
1 'polypeptide(L)'
;MPENETLTVVIGASGGIGAALAAELSRSSPLRRVVGLSRRPAPPMKHLLPLLLRDGRSVFATLSAKVGSIGDNRLGGWYAYRASKAALNQLVRTASIELRRRCPEAVCVALHPGTVDTPLSAPFGKAGLEVRPAAEAARLLVGVLETLQPAQSGGFFDYRGQALPW
;
A
#
# COMPACT_ATOMS: atom_id res chain seq x y z
N MET A 1 -0.92 -20.76 -21.07
CA MET A 1 -1.39 -19.38 -20.82
C MET A 1 -0.13 -18.51 -20.80
N PRO A 2 0.02 -17.51 -21.67
CA PRO A 2 1.18 -16.63 -21.59
C PRO A 2 1.20 -15.98 -20.21
N GLU A 3 2.34 -16.02 -19.53
CA GLU A 3 2.49 -15.41 -18.21
C GLU A 3 2.35 -13.88 -18.38
N ASN A 4 1.21 -13.34 -17.96
CA ASN A 4 0.93 -11.91 -18.12
C ASN A 4 1.85 -11.08 -17.22
N GLU A 5 2.54 -10.10 -17.83
CA GLU A 5 3.34 -9.10 -17.14
C GLU A 5 2.50 -8.41 -16.05
N THR A 6 3.11 -8.20 -14.87
CA THR A 6 2.45 -7.50 -13.76
C THR A 6 3.26 -6.27 -13.38
N LEU A 7 2.65 -5.08 -13.45
CA LEU A 7 3.27 -3.86 -12.97
C LEU A 7 2.74 -3.53 -11.57
N THR A 8 3.65 -3.42 -10.60
CA THR A 8 3.34 -2.97 -9.25
C THR A 8 3.99 -1.62 -8.95
N VAL A 9 3.18 -0.59 -8.66
CA VAL A 9 3.67 0.71 -8.20
C VAL A 9 3.52 0.78 -6.68
N VAL A 10 4.60 1.09 -5.97
CA VAL A 10 4.62 1.23 -4.50
C VAL A 10 4.93 2.66 -4.11
N ILE A 11 3.95 3.37 -3.54
CA ILE A 11 4.19 4.69 -2.93
C ILE A 11 4.59 4.54 -1.46
N GLY A 12 5.68 5.20 -1.09
CA GLY A 12 6.33 5.10 0.21
C GLY A 12 7.52 4.13 0.22
N ALA A 13 8.04 3.77 -0.96
CA ALA A 13 9.15 2.82 -1.12
C ALA A 13 10.48 3.29 -0.52
N SER A 14 10.64 4.60 -0.26
CA SER A 14 11.88 5.17 0.31
C SER A 14 12.03 5.00 1.82
N GLY A 15 11.00 4.51 2.53
CA GLY A 15 11.11 4.15 3.96
C GLY A 15 11.45 2.68 4.15
N GLY A 16 11.96 2.28 5.32
CA GLY A 16 12.40 0.90 5.58
C GLY A 16 11.37 -0.20 5.24
N ILE A 17 10.09 0.03 5.55
CA ILE A 17 8.99 -0.90 5.19
C ILE A 17 8.76 -0.93 3.68
N GLY A 18 8.79 0.23 3.02
CA GLY A 18 8.55 0.34 1.59
C GLY A 18 9.67 -0.24 0.74
N ALA A 19 10.91 -0.08 1.18
CA ALA A 19 12.06 -0.69 0.55
C ALA A 19 12.00 -2.22 0.66
N ALA A 20 11.65 -2.73 1.84
CA ALA A 20 11.44 -4.16 2.04
C ALA A 20 10.30 -4.71 1.17
N LEU A 21 9.17 -3.99 1.05
CA LEU A 21 8.06 -4.37 0.18
C LEU A 21 8.47 -4.40 -1.29
N ALA A 22 9.15 -3.36 -1.77
CA ALA A 22 9.63 -3.32 -3.15
C ALA A 22 10.60 -4.45 -3.46
N ALA A 23 11.54 -4.74 -2.55
CA ALA A 23 12.48 -5.86 -2.70
C ALA A 23 11.76 -7.22 -2.71
N GLU A 24 10.75 -7.41 -1.85
CA GLU A 24 9.98 -8.65 -1.81
C GLU A 24 9.17 -8.87 -3.08
N LEU A 25 8.51 -7.82 -3.58
CA LEU A 25 7.77 -7.86 -4.85
C LEU A 25 8.70 -8.23 -6.01
N SER A 26 9.90 -7.66 -6.07
CA SER A 26 10.87 -7.99 -7.13
C SER A 26 11.38 -9.44 -7.07
N ARG A 27 11.35 -10.08 -5.89
CA ARG A 27 11.75 -11.50 -5.72
C ARG A 27 10.64 -12.48 -6.08
N SER A 28 9.38 -12.08 -5.89
CA SER A 28 8.23 -12.98 -6.05
C SER A 28 7.95 -13.45 -7.48
N SER A 29 8.35 -12.68 -8.51
CA SER A 29 8.18 -13.10 -9.91
C SER A 29 9.11 -12.32 -10.85
N PRO A 30 9.78 -12.98 -11.82
CA PRO A 30 10.64 -12.32 -12.80
C PRO A 30 9.88 -11.44 -13.80
N LEU A 31 8.57 -11.66 -13.98
CA LEU A 31 7.69 -10.89 -14.86
C LEU A 31 7.00 -9.72 -14.14
N ARG A 32 7.37 -9.49 -12.86
CA ARG A 32 6.82 -8.41 -12.06
C ARG A 32 7.74 -7.20 -12.11
N ARG A 33 7.30 -6.15 -12.80
CA ARG A 33 7.98 -4.85 -12.79
C ARG A 33 7.54 -4.08 -11.54
N VAL A 34 8.49 -3.61 -10.74
CA VAL A 34 8.21 -2.83 -9.52
C VAL A 34 8.73 -1.41 -9.67
N VAL A 35 7.85 -0.44 -9.45
CA VAL A 35 8.18 1.00 -9.46
C VAL A 35 7.98 1.56 -8.06
N GLY A 36 9.08 1.82 -7.35
CA GLY A 36 9.07 2.42 -6.03
C GLY A 36 9.12 3.95 -6.09
N LEU A 37 8.20 4.63 -5.40
CA LEU A 37 8.14 6.10 -5.36
C LEU A 37 8.17 6.62 -3.92
N SER A 38 8.82 7.76 -3.71
CA SER A 38 8.77 8.52 -2.46
C SER A 38 7.40 9.17 -2.28
N ARG A 39 7.05 9.50 -1.03
CA ARG A 39 5.88 10.34 -0.68
C ARG A 39 6.18 11.84 -0.66
N ARG A 40 7.46 12.20 -0.82
CA ARG A 40 7.95 13.59 -0.78
C ARG A 40 8.84 13.85 -1.99
N PRO A 41 8.43 14.73 -2.92
CA PRO A 41 7.10 15.35 -3.00
C PRO A 41 6.00 14.28 -3.19
N ALA A 42 4.75 14.61 -2.85
CA ALA A 42 3.64 13.70 -3.13
C ALA A 42 3.61 13.44 -4.64
N PRO A 43 3.74 12.18 -5.09
CA PRO A 43 3.87 11.93 -6.50
C PRO A 43 2.53 12.28 -7.18
N PRO A 44 2.55 13.01 -8.29
CA PRO A 44 1.34 13.45 -8.96
C PRO A 44 0.62 12.24 -9.55
N MET A 45 -0.41 11.75 -8.84
CA MET A 45 -1.15 10.54 -9.18
C MET A 45 -1.59 10.52 -10.65
N LYS A 46 -2.04 11.66 -11.17
CA LYS A 46 -2.42 11.86 -12.59
C LYS A 46 -1.35 11.43 -13.61
N HIS A 47 -0.07 11.52 -13.26
CA HIS A 47 1.06 11.10 -14.12
C HIS A 47 1.48 9.65 -13.88
N LEU A 48 1.08 9.04 -12.76
CA LEU A 48 1.37 7.64 -12.46
C LEU A 48 0.33 6.68 -13.06
N LEU A 49 -0.94 7.08 -13.09
CA LEU A 49 -2.00 6.22 -13.62
C LEU A 49 -1.76 5.78 -15.08
N PRO A 50 -1.21 6.63 -15.99
CA PRO A 50 -0.86 6.22 -17.34
C PRO A 50 0.28 5.20 -17.45
N LEU A 51 1.06 4.99 -16.39
CA LEU A 51 2.15 4.01 -16.40
C LEU A 51 1.66 2.58 -16.20
N LEU A 52 0.45 2.39 -15.67
CA LEU A 52 -0.14 1.07 -15.49
C LEU A 52 -0.42 0.40 -16.83
N LEU A 53 -0.24 -0.92 -16.87
CA LEU A 53 -0.47 -1.70 -18.08
C LEU A 53 -1.94 -1.57 -18.48
N ARG A 54 -2.18 -1.39 -19.78
CA ARG A 54 -3.55 -1.36 -20.33
C ARG A 54 -4.16 -2.76 -20.34
N ASP A 55 -3.33 -3.76 -20.63
CA ASP A 55 -3.67 -5.18 -20.64
C ASP A 55 -2.79 -5.94 -19.63
N GLY A 56 -3.35 -6.94 -18.94
CA GLY A 56 -2.66 -7.66 -17.86
C GLY A 56 -2.98 -7.12 -16.46
N ARG A 57 -2.43 -7.77 -15.42
CA ARG A 57 -2.73 -7.41 -14.02
C ARG A 57 -1.86 -6.21 -13.60
N SER A 58 -2.50 -5.11 -13.23
CA SER A 58 -1.81 -3.94 -12.69
C SER A 58 -2.15 -3.71 -11.22
N VAL A 59 -1.14 -3.51 -10.39
CA VAL A 59 -1.31 -3.25 -8.96
C VAL A 59 -0.71 -1.89 -8.60
N PHE A 60 -1.48 -1.07 -7.92
CA PHE A 60 -1.05 0.20 -7.36
C PHE A 60 -1.25 0.13 -5.85
N ALA A 61 -0.16 0.12 -5.09
CA ALA A 61 -0.20 -0.03 -3.65
C ALA A 61 0.46 1.16 -2.96
N THR A 62 -0.15 1.63 -1.88
CA THR A 62 0.45 2.67 -1.02
C THR A 62 0.62 2.16 0.40
N LEU A 63 1.75 2.48 1.02
CA LEU A 63 1.97 2.19 2.44
C LEU A 63 1.34 3.26 3.32
N SER A 64 0.10 2.97 3.74
CA SER A 64 -0.67 3.75 4.70
C SER A 64 -0.40 3.28 6.14
N ALA A 65 -1.29 3.58 7.07
CA ALA A 65 -1.23 3.16 8.46
C ALA A 65 -2.63 3.23 9.07
N LYS A 66 -2.97 2.33 9.99
CA LYS A 66 -4.29 2.29 10.65
C LYS A 66 -4.70 3.63 11.27
N VAL A 67 -3.75 4.42 11.76
CA VAL A 67 -4.00 5.77 12.30
C VAL A 67 -4.55 6.78 11.27
N GLY A 68 -4.45 6.48 9.96
CA GLY A 68 -5.09 7.23 8.88
C GLY A 68 -6.55 6.88 8.67
N SER A 69 -7.09 5.89 9.42
CA SER A 69 -8.51 5.60 9.48
C SER A 69 -9.22 6.65 10.34
N ILE A 70 -10.15 7.39 9.75
CA ILE A 70 -10.99 8.38 10.45
C ILE A 70 -12.05 7.65 11.28
N GLY A 71 -12.70 6.63 10.72
CA GLY A 71 -13.75 5.83 11.36
C GLY A 71 -13.24 4.96 12.51
N ASP A 72 -11.95 4.63 12.56
CA ASP A 72 -11.32 3.92 13.68
C ASP A 72 -10.65 4.86 14.70
N ASN A 73 -10.72 6.19 14.51
CA ASN A 73 -10.04 7.14 15.40
C ASN A 73 -10.75 7.31 16.75
N ARG A 74 -10.43 6.46 17.72
CA ARG A 74 -10.95 6.51 19.10
C ARG A 74 -9.99 7.13 20.12
N LEU A 75 -8.71 7.30 19.76
CA LEU A 75 -7.65 7.71 20.69
C LEU A 75 -7.15 9.14 20.45
N GLY A 76 -7.37 9.72 19.27
CA GLY A 76 -6.85 11.05 18.93
C GLY A 76 -5.33 11.13 18.83
N GLY A 77 -4.79 12.33 19.05
CA GLY A 77 -3.35 12.65 18.96
C GLY A 77 -2.78 12.57 17.55
N TRP A 78 -1.47 12.83 17.42
CA TRP A 78 -0.73 12.65 16.16
C TRP A 78 -1.33 13.36 14.94
N TYR A 79 -1.97 14.53 15.14
CA TYR A 79 -2.76 15.25 14.15
C TYR A 79 -2.14 15.28 12.75
N ALA A 80 -0.89 15.74 12.63
CA ALA A 80 -0.21 15.83 11.34
C ALA A 80 0.02 14.46 10.68
N TYR A 81 0.37 13.44 11.46
CA TYR A 81 0.60 12.09 10.94
C TYR A 81 -0.71 11.41 10.50
N ARG A 82 -1.76 11.52 11.32
CA ARG A 82 -3.10 11.03 10.98
C ARG A 82 -3.65 11.72 9.75
N ALA A 83 -3.62 13.05 9.70
CA ALA A 83 -4.07 13.83 8.55
C ALA A 83 -3.30 13.45 7.28
N SER A 84 -1.98 13.29 7.36
CA SER A 84 -1.17 12.85 6.22
C SER A 84 -1.55 11.45 5.72
N LYS A 85 -1.85 10.51 6.63
CA LYS A 85 -2.28 9.15 6.26
C LYS A 85 -3.71 9.09 5.75
N ALA A 86 -4.62 9.87 6.29
CA ALA A 86 -5.98 10.04 5.78
C ALA A 86 -5.99 10.69 4.40
N ALA A 87 -5.14 11.70 4.16
CA ALA A 87 -4.95 12.29 2.83
C ALA A 87 -4.41 11.26 1.83
N LEU A 88 -3.45 10.42 2.22
CA LEU A 88 -2.96 9.33 1.37
C LEU A 88 -4.07 8.33 1.03
N ASN A 89 -4.91 7.98 2.00
CA ASN A 89 -6.08 7.13 1.81
C ASN A 89 -7.07 7.75 0.79
N GLN A 90 -7.34 9.05 0.90
CA GLN A 90 -8.18 9.79 -0.05
C GLN A 90 -7.59 9.78 -1.47
N LEU A 91 -6.26 9.93 -1.61
CA LEU A 91 -5.60 9.84 -2.92
C LEU A 91 -5.80 8.47 -3.58
N VAL A 92 -5.69 7.39 -2.80
CA VAL A 92 -5.96 6.02 -3.29
C VAL A 92 -7.42 5.89 -3.75
N ARG A 93 -8.37 6.37 -2.94
CA ARG A 93 -9.79 6.29 -3.27
C ARG A 93 -10.14 7.03 -4.55
N THR A 94 -9.60 8.23 -4.73
CA THR A 94 -9.79 9.01 -5.96
C THR A 94 -9.14 8.31 -7.16
N ALA A 95 -7.89 7.89 -7.02
CA ALA A 95 -7.14 7.21 -8.07
C ALA A 95 -7.81 5.90 -8.52
N SER A 96 -8.36 5.10 -7.61
CA SER A 96 -9.02 3.83 -7.97
C SER A 96 -10.27 4.05 -8.82
N ILE A 97 -11.01 5.13 -8.58
CA ILE A 97 -12.20 5.49 -9.36
C ILE A 97 -11.80 5.89 -10.79
N GLU A 98 -10.72 6.67 -10.93
CA GLU A 98 -10.16 7.04 -12.24
C GLU A 98 -9.60 5.82 -12.98
N LEU A 99 -8.91 4.93 -12.25
CA LEU A 99 -8.31 3.71 -12.79
C LEU A 99 -9.34 2.76 -13.35
N ARG A 100 -10.46 2.56 -12.64
CA ARG A 100 -11.51 1.63 -13.05
C ARG A 100 -12.09 1.94 -14.43
N ARG A 101 -12.05 3.21 -14.86
CA ARG A 101 -12.50 3.64 -16.19
C ARG A 101 -11.50 3.32 -17.29
N ARG A 102 -10.22 3.14 -16.94
CA ARG A 102 -9.10 2.98 -17.89
C ARG A 102 -8.55 1.55 -17.95
N CYS A 103 -8.49 0.89 -16.79
CA CYS A 103 -8.00 -0.47 -16.63
C CYS A 103 -8.88 -1.13 -15.54
N PRO A 104 -10.02 -1.73 -15.92
CA PRO A 104 -10.97 -2.33 -14.99
C PRO A 104 -10.36 -3.44 -14.11
N GLU A 105 -9.33 -4.12 -14.63
CA GLU A 105 -8.61 -5.20 -13.94
C GLU A 105 -7.55 -4.69 -12.95
N ALA A 106 -7.32 -3.38 -12.85
CA ALA A 106 -6.31 -2.82 -11.96
C ALA A 106 -6.77 -2.77 -10.49
N VAL A 107 -5.88 -3.16 -9.60
CA VAL A 107 -6.08 -3.07 -8.14
C VAL A 107 -5.33 -1.86 -7.61
N CYS A 108 -6.04 -0.87 -7.05
CA CYS A 108 -5.45 0.31 -6.43
C CYS A 108 -5.83 0.38 -4.94
N VAL A 109 -4.88 0.20 -4.02
CA VAL A 109 -5.18 0.00 -2.60
C VAL A 109 -4.21 0.69 -1.64
N ALA A 110 -4.71 0.96 -0.44
CA ALA A 110 -3.92 1.36 0.71
C ALA A 110 -3.64 0.15 1.60
N LEU A 111 -2.42 0.05 2.11
CA LEU A 111 -1.99 -1.07 2.95
C LEU A 111 -1.46 -0.59 4.30
N HIS A 112 -1.91 -1.24 5.37
CA HIS A 112 -1.37 -1.09 6.71
C HIS A 112 -0.46 -2.29 7.06
N PRO A 113 0.85 -2.07 7.27
CA PRO A 113 1.80 -3.15 7.56
C PRO A 113 1.67 -3.76 8.97
N GLY A 114 0.75 -3.25 9.80
CA GLY A 114 0.75 -3.44 11.25
C GLY A 114 1.90 -2.69 11.94
N THR A 115 2.26 -3.14 13.14
CA THR A 115 3.37 -2.57 13.92
C THR A 115 4.68 -3.21 13.47
N VAL A 116 5.54 -2.42 12.84
CA VAL A 116 6.83 -2.88 12.31
C VAL A 116 7.95 -2.26 13.12
N ASP A 117 8.96 -3.05 13.47
CA ASP A 117 10.14 -2.59 14.17
C ASP A 117 10.90 -1.53 13.37
N THR A 118 10.73 -0.27 13.78
CA THR A 118 11.29 0.92 13.15
C THR A 118 11.58 1.96 14.22
N PRO A 119 12.43 2.98 13.95
CA PRO A 119 12.61 4.10 14.87
C PRO A 119 11.30 4.81 15.23
N LEU A 120 10.31 4.78 14.32
CA LEU A 120 8.98 5.36 14.56
C LEU A 120 8.18 4.56 15.61
N SER A 121 8.30 3.23 15.62
CA SER A 121 7.57 2.35 16.54
C SER A 121 8.32 2.05 17.82
N ALA A 122 9.64 2.25 17.86
CA ALA A 122 10.50 1.92 19.00
C ALA A 122 10.02 2.50 20.34
N PRO A 123 9.52 3.76 20.42
CA PRO A 123 8.98 4.29 21.67
C PRO A 123 7.65 3.64 22.11
N PHE A 124 6.96 2.94 21.19
CA PHE A 124 5.59 2.44 21.36
C PHE A 124 5.49 0.91 21.39
N GLY A 125 6.60 0.19 21.17
CA GLY A 125 6.66 -1.27 21.18
C GLY A 125 6.40 -1.92 22.55
N LYS A 126 6.28 -1.13 23.62
CA LYS A 126 6.13 -1.63 25.00
C LYS A 126 4.70 -1.99 25.42
N ALA A 127 3.68 -1.74 24.59
CA ALA A 127 2.28 -1.92 24.97
C ALA A 127 1.60 -3.10 24.25
N GLY A 128 2.02 -4.35 24.51
CA GLY A 128 1.28 -5.55 24.09
C GLY A 128 1.04 -5.71 22.58
N LEU A 129 1.72 -4.92 21.74
CA LEU A 129 1.60 -4.97 20.29
C LEU A 129 2.60 -5.99 19.75
N GLU A 130 2.12 -6.84 18.85
CA GLU A 130 2.97 -7.73 18.07
C GLU A 130 3.80 -6.90 17.08
N VAL A 131 5.05 -6.62 17.46
CA VAL A 131 6.04 -5.92 16.63
C VAL A 131 6.74 -6.93 15.74
N ARG A 132 6.79 -6.68 14.43
CA ARG A 132 7.45 -7.58 13.47
C ARG A 132 8.59 -6.90 12.70
N PRO A 133 9.57 -7.67 12.20
CA PRO A 133 10.58 -7.14 11.28
C PRO A 133 9.98 -6.62 9.97
N ALA A 134 10.64 -5.64 9.35
CA ALA A 134 10.19 -5.08 8.07
C ALA A 134 10.08 -6.10 6.94
N ALA A 135 10.99 -7.07 6.89
CA ALA A 135 10.96 -8.15 5.90
C ALA A 135 9.72 -9.06 6.07
N GLU A 136 9.31 -9.32 7.31
CA GLU A 136 8.10 -10.11 7.58
C GLU A 136 6.85 -9.35 7.19
N ALA A 137 6.75 -8.06 7.56
CA ALA A 137 5.65 -7.20 7.13
C ALA A 137 5.54 -7.12 5.61
N ALA A 138 6.67 -7.02 4.90
CA ALA A 138 6.72 -7.02 3.45
C ALA A 138 6.15 -8.32 2.86
N ARG A 139 6.58 -9.50 3.34
CA ARG A 139 6.06 -10.81 2.89
C ARG A 139 4.54 -10.92 3.05
N LEU A 140 4.03 -10.52 4.21
CA LEU A 140 2.60 -10.54 4.51
C LEU A 140 1.83 -9.62 3.55
N LEU A 141 2.34 -8.40 3.30
CA LEU A 141 1.72 -7.47 2.36
C LEU A 141 1.76 -7.96 0.90
N VAL A 142 2.83 -8.63 0.47
CA VAL A 142 2.89 -9.27 -0.86
C VAL A 142 1.82 -10.36 -0.97
N GLY A 143 1.69 -11.22 0.03
CA GLY A 143 0.63 -12.24 0.06
C GLY A 143 -0.77 -11.63 -0.02
N VAL A 144 -1.02 -10.52 0.67
CA VAL A 144 -2.28 -9.77 0.52
C VAL A 144 -2.47 -9.29 -0.92
N LEU A 145 -1.49 -8.59 -1.49
CA LEU A 145 -1.58 -8.06 -2.86
C LEU A 145 -1.86 -9.13 -3.91
N GLU A 146 -1.33 -10.34 -3.72
CA GLU A 146 -1.52 -11.47 -4.65
C GLU A 146 -2.96 -11.98 -4.65
N THR A 147 -3.66 -11.88 -3.52
CA THR A 147 -5.05 -12.33 -3.38
C THR A 147 -6.11 -11.28 -3.76
N LEU A 148 -5.75 -9.99 -3.75
CA LEU A 148 -6.70 -8.90 -4.04
C LEU A 148 -7.19 -8.92 -5.49
N GLN A 149 -8.50 -8.80 -5.64
CA GLN A 149 -9.23 -8.77 -6.91
C GLN A 149 -9.63 -7.34 -7.30
N PRO A 150 -9.94 -7.08 -8.58
CA PRO A 150 -10.37 -5.75 -9.04
C PRO A 150 -11.55 -5.16 -8.26
N ALA A 151 -12.48 -6.00 -7.78
CA ALA A 151 -13.61 -5.59 -6.95
C ALA A 151 -13.20 -4.94 -5.61
N GLN A 152 -11.99 -5.22 -5.13
CA GLN A 152 -11.42 -4.67 -3.89
C GLN A 152 -10.59 -3.39 -4.15
N SER A 153 -10.50 -2.95 -5.41
CA SER A 153 -9.84 -1.70 -5.79
C SER A 153 -10.53 -0.50 -5.11
N GLY A 154 -9.72 0.43 -4.61
CA GLY A 154 -10.15 1.54 -3.80
C GLY A 154 -10.51 1.15 -2.37
N GLY A 155 -9.86 0.12 -1.83
CA GLY A 155 -9.97 -0.32 -0.43
C GLY A 155 -8.72 -0.06 0.40
N PHE A 156 -8.88 -0.22 1.72
CA PHE A 156 -7.82 -0.12 2.72
C PHE A 156 -7.73 -1.44 3.48
N PHE A 157 -6.56 -2.09 3.45
CA PHE A 157 -6.38 -3.42 4.02
C PHE A 157 -5.19 -3.47 4.97
N ASP A 158 -5.25 -4.32 5.98
CA ASP A 158 -4.09 -4.64 6.81
C ASP A 158 -3.25 -5.78 6.24
N TYR A 159 -2.16 -6.09 6.93
CA TYR A 159 -1.23 -7.16 6.59
C TYR A 159 -1.82 -8.58 6.66
N ARG A 160 -3.04 -8.74 7.20
CA ARG A 160 -3.81 -10.00 7.21
C ARG A 160 -4.83 -10.04 6.07
N GLY A 161 -4.93 -8.98 5.25
CA GLY A 161 -5.93 -8.83 4.21
C GLY A 161 -7.30 -8.37 4.74
N GLN A 162 -7.40 -7.99 6.01
CA GLN A 162 -8.66 -7.51 6.59
C GLN A 162 -8.93 -6.08 6.13
N ALA A 163 -10.16 -5.82 5.68
CA ALA A 163 -10.61 -4.48 5.33
C ALA A 163 -10.66 -3.59 6.59
N LEU A 164 -10.08 -2.40 6.48
CA LEU A 164 -10.11 -1.35 7.49
C LEU A 164 -11.11 -0.26 7.07
N PRO A 165 -11.83 0.37 8.02
CA PRO A 165 -12.61 1.55 7.71
C PRO A 165 -11.71 2.71 7.28
N TRP A 166 -12.25 3.60 6.46
CA TRP A 166 -11.56 4.84 6.09
C TRP A 166 -11.37 5.79 7.24
#